data_AF-A0A967TGM7-F1
#
_entry.id   AF-A0A967TGM7-F1
#
_cell.length_a   1.000
_cell.length_b   1.000
_cell.length_c   1.000
_cell.angle_alpha   90.00
_cell.angle_beta   90.00
_cell.angle_gamma   90.00
#
_symmetry.space_group_name_H-M   'P 1'
#
loop_
_entity.id
_entity.type
_entity.pdbx_description
1 polymer ?
#
loop_
_entity_poly.entity_id
_entity_poly.type
_entity_poly.pdbx_seq_one_letter_code
_entity_poly.pdbx_strand_id
1 'polypeptide(L)'
;MERHGAVSDVVAREMAAGIRKNFDTDIGLSTTGIAGPTGGTKDKPVGLLYVGLATSEKVLSRKFLLGEDRLINKDRGAQATLDLLRRELMGIETGAE
;
A
#
# COMPACT_ATOMS: atom_id res chain seq x y z
N MET A 1 -13.10 8.93 1.16
CA MET A 1 -12.60 8.56 2.52
C MET A 1 -13.69 8.16 3.51
N GLU A 2 -14.89 8.75 3.48
CA GLU A 2 -15.90 8.61 4.56
C GLU A 2 -16.37 7.18 4.87
N ARG A 3 -16.37 6.24 3.92
CA ARG A 3 -16.87 4.87 4.14
C ARG A 3 -15.83 3.85 4.60
N HIS A 4 -14.56 3.98 4.22
CA HIS A 4 -13.54 2.94 4.43
C HIS A 4 -12.42 3.36 5.42
N GLY A 5 -12.30 4.66 5.70
CA GLY A 5 -11.20 5.25 6.47
C GLY A 5 -9.87 5.25 5.71
N ALA A 6 -8.94 6.10 6.14
CA ALA A 6 -7.68 6.33 5.42
C ALA A 6 -6.83 5.07 5.23
N VAL A 7 -6.84 4.14 6.20
CA VAL A 7 -6.11 2.86 6.14
C VAL A 7 -7.05 1.78 5.61
N SER A 8 -7.08 1.60 4.30
CA SER A 8 -7.90 0.60 3.60
C SER A 8 -7.34 0.28 2.20
N ASP A 9 -7.78 -0.84 1.64
CA ASP A 9 -7.47 -1.29 0.28
C ASP A 9 -8.00 -0.31 -0.78
N VAL A 10 -9.24 0.19 -0.60
CA VAL A 10 -9.88 1.14 -1.51
C VAL A 10 -9.07 2.43 -1.59
N VAL A 11 -8.69 2.99 -0.44
CA VAL A 11 -7.91 4.23 -0.39
C VAL A 11 -6.52 4.03 -1.00
N ALA A 12 -5.85 2.90 -0.76
CA ALA A 12 -4.57 2.61 -1.39
C ALA A 12 -4.68 2.60 -2.93
N ARG A 13 -5.69 1.92 -3.48
CA ARG A 13 -5.95 1.87 -4.94
C ARG A 13 -6.26 3.25 -5.52
N GLU A 14 -7.15 4.00 -4.88
CA GLU A 14 -7.52 5.36 -5.30
C GLU A 14 -6.31 6.31 -5.29
N MET A 15 -5.46 6.24 -4.25
CA MET A 15 -4.23 7.03 -4.17
C MET A 15 -3.26 6.69 -5.29
N ALA A 16 -3.02 5.40 -5.56
CA ALA A 16 -2.09 4.97 -6.61
C ALA A 16 -2.59 5.38 -8.00
N ALA A 17 -3.87 5.15 -8.29
CA ALA A 17 -4.50 5.59 -9.54
C ALA A 17 -4.47 7.12 -9.69
N GLY A 18 -4.69 7.85 -8.59
CA GLY A 18 -4.63 9.30 -8.55
C GLY A 18 -3.24 9.85 -8.87
N ILE A 19 -2.17 9.28 -8.30
CA ILE A 19 -0.79 9.66 -8.64
C ILE A 19 -0.54 9.46 -10.14
N ARG A 20 -0.87 8.27 -10.66
CA ARG A 20 -0.67 7.94 -12.07
C ARG A 20 -1.38 8.94 -12.99
N LYS A 21 -2.65 9.22 -12.71
CA LYS A 21 -3.48 10.13 -13.52
C LYS A 21 -3.07 11.60 -13.41
N ASN A 22 -2.78 12.08 -12.20
CA ASN A 22 -2.54 13.50 -11.96
C ASN A 22 -1.16 13.95 -12.43
N PHE A 23 -0.19 13.03 -12.48
CA PHE A 23 1.18 13.31 -12.87
C PHE A 23 1.58 12.70 -14.23
N ASP A 24 0.62 12.08 -14.94
CA ASP A 24 0.82 11.44 -16.23
C ASP A 24 2.03 10.48 -16.24
N THR A 25 2.11 9.63 -15.22
CA THR A 25 3.18 8.63 -15.09
C THR A 25 2.73 7.26 -15.59
N ASP A 26 3.68 6.40 -15.96
CA ASP A 26 3.36 5.01 -16.31
C ASP A 26 2.84 4.23 -15.12
N ILE A 27 3.39 4.53 -13.94
CA ILE A 27 3.16 3.80 -12.69
C ILE A 27 2.81 4.77 -11.56
N GLY A 28 1.79 4.42 -10.78
CA GLY A 28 1.46 5.06 -9.51
C GLY A 28 1.64 4.08 -8.36
N LEU A 29 2.30 4.53 -7.29
CA LEU A 29 2.46 3.78 -6.04
C LEU A 29 1.86 4.57 -4.89
N SER A 30 1.32 3.86 -3.90
CA SER A 30 0.82 4.48 -2.68
C SER A 30 1.03 3.58 -1.47
N THR A 31 1.07 4.18 -0.29
CA THR A 31 1.10 3.47 0.99
C THR A 31 0.15 4.15 1.97
N THR A 32 -0.68 3.37 2.65
CA THR A 32 -1.51 3.84 3.77
C THR A 32 -1.53 2.80 4.87
N GLY A 33 -1.17 3.19 6.10
CA GLY A 33 -0.95 2.24 7.18
C GLY A 33 -0.77 2.89 8.54
N ILE A 34 -0.69 2.05 9.58
CA ILE A 34 -0.51 2.45 10.98
C ILE A 34 0.88 2.00 11.40
N ALA A 35 1.88 2.86 11.25
CA ALA A 35 3.26 2.50 11.60
C ALA A 35 3.46 2.25 13.11
N GLY A 36 2.66 2.88 13.97
CA GLY A 36 2.79 2.79 15.43
C GLY A 36 3.57 3.95 16.05
N PRO A 37 3.90 3.89 17.36
CA PRO A 37 3.52 2.82 18.29
C PRO A 37 2.05 2.87 18.72
N THR A 38 1.34 3.96 18.44
CA THR A 38 -0.08 4.15 18.77
C THR A 38 -0.94 4.28 17.51
N GLY A 39 -2.26 4.40 17.67
CA GLY A 39 -3.21 4.61 16.57
C GLY A 39 -3.80 3.32 15.99
N GLY A 40 -3.35 2.15 16.46
CA GLY A 40 -3.94 0.87 16.13
C GLY A 40 -5.27 0.61 16.86
N THR A 41 -6.12 -0.19 16.25
CA THR A 41 -7.33 -0.77 16.84
C THR A 41 -7.32 -2.29 16.65
N LYS A 42 -8.30 -3.00 17.24
CA LYS A 42 -8.44 -4.45 17.06
C LYS A 42 -8.57 -4.83 15.58
N ASP A 43 -9.29 -4.05 14.78
CA ASP A 43 -9.52 -4.33 13.37
C ASP A 43 -8.41 -3.78 12.46
N LYS A 44 -7.71 -2.73 12.92
CA LYS A 44 -6.61 -2.09 12.20
C LYS A 44 -5.40 -1.97 13.13
N PRO A 45 -4.64 -3.06 13.36
CA PRO A 45 -3.55 -3.06 14.33
C PRO A 45 -2.37 -2.20 13.87
N VAL A 46 -1.48 -1.86 14.81
CA VAL A 46 -0.15 -1.34 14.47
C VAL A 46 0.56 -2.34 13.55
N GLY A 47 1.30 -1.81 12.58
CA GLY A 47 1.98 -2.59 11.54
C GLY A 47 1.12 -2.90 10.33
N LEU A 48 -0.20 -2.61 10.36
CA LEU A 48 -1.06 -2.74 9.20
C LEU A 48 -0.65 -1.73 8.12
N LEU A 49 -0.39 -2.23 6.93
CA LEU A 49 -0.06 -1.43 5.74
C LEU A 49 -0.87 -1.92 4.55
N TYR A 50 -1.44 -0.99 3.79
CA TYR A 50 -1.91 -1.22 2.43
C TYR A 50 -0.98 -0.51 1.45
N VAL A 51 -0.52 -1.23 0.44
CA VAL A 51 0.26 -0.68 -0.68
C VAL A 51 -0.63 -0.71 -1.92
N GLY A 52 -0.80 0.43 -2.59
CA GLY A 52 -1.49 0.51 -3.88
C GLY A 52 -0.49 0.56 -5.03
N LEU A 53 -0.82 -0.11 -6.14
CA LEU A 53 -0.06 -0.08 -7.39
C LEU A 53 -1.02 0.11 -8.56
N ALA A 54 -0.77 1.12 -9.37
CA ALA A 54 -1.49 1.40 -10.60
C ALA A 54 -0.53 1.35 -11.79
N THR A 55 -0.87 0.56 -12.80
CA THR A 55 -0.20 0.52 -14.11
C THR A 55 -1.19 0.93 -15.20
N SER A 56 -0.78 0.85 -16.46
CA SER A 56 -1.70 0.98 -17.61
C SER A 56 -2.75 -0.13 -17.67
N GLU A 57 -2.45 -1.31 -17.13
CA GLU A 57 -3.30 -2.51 -17.27
C GLU A 57 -4.25 -2.69 -16.09
N LYS A 58 -3.80 -2.36 -14.86
CA LYS A 58 -4.56 -2.65 -13.65
C LYS A 58 -4.24 -1.71 -12.50
N VAL A 59 -5.15 -1.70 -11.53
CA VAL A 59 -4.96 -1.06 -10.23
C VAL A 59 -5.23 -2.10 -9.16
N LEU A 60 -4.25 -2.34 -8.29
CA LEU A 60 -4.33 -3.33 -7.22
C LEU A 60 -3.87 -2.74 -5.88
N SER A 61 -4.19 -3.45 -4.80
CA SER A 61 -3.63 -3.19 -3.48
C SER A 61 -3.17 -4.47 -2.82
N ARG A 62 -2.25 -4.33 -1.86
CA ARG A 62 -1.70 -5.40 -1.04
C ARG A 62 -1.76 -5.03 0.42
N LYS A 63 -2.29 -5.95 1.24
CA LYS A 63 -2.24 -5.83 2.71
C LYS A 63 -0.96 -6.49 3.25
N PHE A 64 -0.32 -5.82 4.20
CA PHE A 64 0.81 -6.33 4.96
C PHE A 64 0.60 -6.10 6.46
N LEU A 65 1.24 -6.95 7.28
CA LEU A 65 1.36 -6.78 8.73
C LEU A 65 2.85 -6.88 9.10
N LEU A 66 3.46 -5.73 9.41
CA LEU A 66 4.93 -5.60 9.43
C LEU A 66 5.57 -5.74 10.82
N GLY A 67 4.79 -5.59 11.90
CA GLY A 67 5.27 -5.65 13.30
C GLY A 67 4.78 -4.45 14.13
N GLU A 68 5.40 -4.22 15.29
CA GLU A 68 4.95 -3.19 16.23
C GLU A 68 5.85 -1.94 16.29
N ASP A 69 7.11 -2.05 15.84
CA ASP A 69 8.06 -0.94 15.90
C ASP A 69 7.88 0.04 14.73
N ARG A 70 7.72 1.32 15.04
CA ARG A 70 7.43 2.37 14.06
C ARG A 70 8.52 2.52 12.99
N LEU A 71 9.80 2.48 13.38
CA LEU A 71 10.89 2.70 12.44
C LEU A 71 11.07 1.48 11.54
N ILE A 72 11.02 0.29 12.12
CA ILE A 72 11.06 -0.98 11.38
C ILE A 72 9.86 -1.10 10.43
N ASN A 73 8.66 -0.70 10.86
CA ASN A 73 7.47 -0.73 10.00
C ASN A 73 7.59 0.22 8.81
N LYS A 74 8.19 1.40 8.98
CA LYS A 74 8.45 2.32 7.87
C LYS A 74 9.46 1.75 6.87
N ASP A 75 10.55 1.18 7.37
CA ASP A 75 11.59 0.57 6.53
C ASP A 75 11.03 -0.63 5.75
N ARG A 76 10.41 -1.59 6.45
CA ARG A 76 9.74 -2.74 5.83
C ARG A 76 8.64 -2.33 4.86
N GLY A 77 7.90 -1.26 5.16
CA GLY A 77 6.86 -0.74 4.29
C GLY A 77 7.41 -0.20 2.96
N ALA A 78 8.52 0.53 3.02
CA ALA A 78 9.22 0.99 1.82
C ALA A 78 9.74 -0.20 0.99
N GLN A 79 10.37 -1.19 1.63
CA GLN A 79 10.88 -2.38 0.96
C GLN A 79 9.75 -3.21 0.33
N ALA A 80 8.65 -3.43 1.05
CA ALA A 80 7.49 -4.17 0.53
C ALA A 80 6.86 -3.46 -0.69
N THR A 81 6.82 -2.13 -0.67
CA THR A 81 6.30 -1.32 -1.79
C THR A 81 7.17 -1.47 -3.03
N LEU A 82 8.49 -1.37 -2.88
CA LEU A 82 9.42 -1.53 -3.99
C LEU A 82 9.48 -2.99 -4.50
N ASP A 83 9.39 -3.98 -3.61
CA ASP A 83 9.33 -5.39 -4.01
C ASP A 83 8.04 -5.70 -4.78
N LEU A 84 6.91 -5.12 -4.39
CA LEU A 84 5.65 -5.27 -5.13
C LEU A 84 5.79 -4.74 -6.56
N LEU A 85 6.35 -3.53 -6.72
CA LEU A 85 6.62 -2.96 -8.03
C LEU A 85 7.60 -3.84 -8.84
N ARG A 86 8.69 -4.27 -8.22
CA ARG A 86 9.70 -5.13 -8.86
C ARG A 86 9.08 -6.42 -9.39
N ARG A 87 8.23 -7.09 -8.60
CA ARG A 87 7.53 -8.31 -9.03
C ARG A 87 6.59 -8.06 -10.20
N GLU A 88 5.82 -6.98 -10.14
CA GLU A 88 4.92 -6.58 -11.23
C GLU A 88 5.69 -6.39 -12.54
N LEU A 89 6.80 -5.64 -12.49
CA LEU A 89 7.65 -5.40 -13.67
C LEU A 89 8.32 -6.68 -14.20
N MET A 90 8.51 -7.68 -13.36
CA MET A 90 9.09 -8.98 -13.73
C MET A 90 8.04 -10.02 -14.13
N GLY A 91 6.75 -9.67 -14.14
CA GLY A 91 5.66 -10.63 -14.40
C GLY A 91 5.57 -11.74 -13.34
N ILE A 92 6.12 -11.50 -12.15
CA ILE A 92 6.00 -12.43 -11.02
C ILE A 92 4.65 -12.18 -10.38
N GLU A 93 3.88 -13.25 -10.18
CA GLU A 93 2.55 -13.16 -9.59
C GLU A 93 2.60 -12.40 -8.26
N THR A 94 1.94 -11.24 -8.25
CA THR A 94 1.63 -10.52 -7.04
C THR A 94 0.25 -11.05 -6.67
N GLY A 95 0.14 -12.02 -5.75
CA GLY A 95 -1.13 -12.73 -5.48
C GLY A 95 -2.18 -11.84 -4.81
N ALA A 96 -3.05 -11.18 -5.60
CA ALA A 96 -4.02 -10.12 -5.19
C ALA A 96 -5.11 -10.63 -4.26
N GLU A 97 -5.13 -10.11 -3.03
CA GLU A 97 -6.23 -10.29 -2.07
C GLU A 97 -6.58 -8.93 -1.45
#